data_AF-A0A7Y3GR80-F1
#
_entry.id   AF-A0A7Y3GR80-F1
#
_cell.length_a   1.000
_cell.length_b   1.000
_cell.length_c   1.000
_cell.angle_alpha   90.00
_cell.angle_beta   90.00
_cell.angle_gamma   90.00
#
_symmetry.space_group_name_H-M   'P 1'
#
loop_
_entity.id
_entity.type
_entity.pdbx_description
1 polymer ?
#
loop_
_entity_poly.entity_id
_entity_poly.type
_entity_poly.pdbx_seq_one_letter_code
_entity_poly.pdbx_strand_id
1 'polypeptide(L)'
;DQVITNLSVWKDIETLESFTYKTFHTEFIKRRKEWFQKYGKAHYVLWWVKKNQFPTLSEAIEKLEHLQNHGPTAEAFTFRTKFPKP
;
A
#
# COMPACT_ATOMS: atom_id res chain seq x y z
N ASP A 1 21.47 -3.51 -1.13
CA ASP A 1 20.09 -3.96 -1.38
C ASP A 1 19.46 -3.17 -2.52
N GLN A 2 18.70 -3.86 -3.39
CA GLN A 2 17.91 -3.22 -4.44
C GLN A 2 16.45 -3.10 -3.96
N VAL A 3 15.86 -1.93 -4.12
CA VAL A 3 14.45 -1.66 -3.78
C VAL A 3 13.65 -1.58 -5.06
N ILE A 4 12.57 -2.37 -5.14
CA ILE A 4 11.58 -2.28 -6.21
C ILE A 4 10.35 -1.60 -5.64
N THR A 5 9.90 -0.54 -6.30
CA THR A 5 8.71 0.21 -5.88
C THR A 5 7.59 0.05 -6.90
N ASN A 6 6.37 -0.13 -6.41
CA ASN A 6 5.15 -0.08 -7.20
C ASN A 6 4.24 1.02 -6.64
N LEU A 7 3.62 1.78 -7.54
CA LEU A 7 2.65 2.83 -7.20
C LEU A 7 1.45 2.68 -8.14
N SER A 8 0.25 2.58 -7.57
CA SER A 8 -1.00 2.45 -8.32
C SER A 8 -2.12 3.23 -7.64
N VAL A 9 -3.07 3.70 -8.45
CA VAL A 9 -4.26 4.43 -7.99
C VAL A 9 -5.50 3.60 -8.28
N TRP A 10 -6.39 3.53 -7.29
CA TRP A 10 -7.61 2.72 -7.34
C TRP A 10 -8.82 3.58 -6.99
N LYS A 11 -9.99 3.20 -7.51
CA LYS A 11 -11.24 3.94 -7.29
C LYS A 11 -11.72 3.89 -5.83
N ASP A 12 -11.49 2.78 -5.15
CA ASP A 12 -11.93 2.51 -3.79
C ASP A 12 -11.11 1.36 -3.16
N ILE A 13 -11.21 1.20 -1.84
CA ILE A 13 -10.46 0.18 -1.09
C ILE A 13 -10.97 -1.21 -1.48
N GLU A 14 -12.27 -1.36 -1.69
CA GLU A 14 -12.95 -2.63 -1.94
C GLU A 14 -12.45 -3.29 -3.23
N THR A 15 -12.27 -2.52 -4.30
CA THR A 15 -11.81 -3.06 -5.58
C THR A 15 -10.32 -3.32 -5.61
N LEU A 16 -9.52 -2.50 -4.93
CA LEU A 16 -8.12 -2.81 -4.70
C LEU A 16 -7.98 -4.11 -3.89
N GLU A 17 -8.70 -4.25 -2.78
CA GLU A 17 -8.65 -5.43 -1.92
C GLU A 17 -9.13 -6.70 -2.66
N SER A 18 -10.19 -6.57 -3.46
CA SER A 18 -10.67 -7.65 -4.33
C SER A 18 -9.62 -8.05 -5.35
N PHE A 19 -8.94 -7.09 -6.00
CA PHE A 19 -7.85 -7.40 -6.91
C PHE A 19 -6.71 -8.12 -6.17
N THR A 20 -6.27 -7.60 -5.02
CA THR A 20 -5.12 -8.13 -4.28
C THR A 20 -5.35 -9.55 -3.74
N TYR A 21 -6.55 -9.85 -3.23
CA TYR A 21 -6.80 -11.08 -2.47
C TYR A 21 -7.88 -12.02 -3.05
N LYS A 22 -8.62 -11.59 -4.08
CA LYS A 22 -9.71 -12.40 -4.68
C LYS A 22 -9.50 -12.70 -6.16
N THR A 23 -8.33 -12.38 -6.72
CA THR A 23 -7.95 -12.72 -8.09
C THR A 23 -6.69 -13.59 -8.12
N PHE A 24 -6.23 -13.96 -9.32
CA PHE A 24 -4.96 -14.65 -9.53
C PHE A 24 -3.74 -13.93 -8.92
N HIS A 25 -3.84 -12.61 -8.68
CA HIS A 25 -2.79 -11.86 -7.98
C HIS A 25 -2.42 -12.47 -6.62
N THR A 26 -3.38 -13.09 -5.93
CA THR A 26 -3.18 -13.76 -4.64
C THR A 26 -2.09 -14.84 -4.68
N GLU A 27 -1.95 -15.54 -5.81
CA GLU A 27 -0.94 -16.60 -5.97
C GLU A 27 0.48 -16.04 -5.90
N PHE A 28 0.71 -14.83 -6.42
CA PHE A 28 1.99 -14.14 -6.28
C PHE A 28 2.21 -13.61 -4.86
N ILE A 29 1.16 -13.10 -4.20
CA ILE A 29 1.27 -12.61 -2.81
C ILE A 29 1.66 -13.73 -1.84
N LYS A 30 1.13 -14.94 -2.02
CA LYS A 30 1.51 -16.13 -1.24
C LYS A 30 2.99 -16.49 -1.42
N ARG A 31 3.49 -16.37 -2.64
CA ARG A 31 4.85 -16.71 -3.06
C ARG A 31 5.87 -15.58 -2.91
N ARG A 32 5.47 -14.40 -2.44
CA ARG A 32 6.33 -13.21 -2.34
C ARG A 32 7.71 -13.44 -1.69
N LYS A 33 7.83 -14.42 -0.77
CA LYS A 33 9.10 -14.77 -0.11
C LYS A 33 10.15 -15.37 -1.05
N GLU A 34 9.76 -15.81 -2.25
CA GLU A 34 10.68 -16.30 -3.28
C GLU A 34 11.50 -15.16 -3.89
N TRP A 35 11.00 -13.93 -3.85
CA TRP A 35 11.66 -12.76 -4.48
C TRP A 35 11.93 -11.61 -3.52
N PHE A 36 11.18 -11.51 -2.42
CA PHE A 36 11.27 -10.42 -1.46
C PHE A 36 11.77 -10.89 -0.10
N GLN A 37 12.73 -10.16 0.44
CA GLN A 37 13.17 -10.31 1.82
C GLN A 37 12.15 -9.71 2.78
N LYS A 38 12.08 -10.24 4.01
CA LYS A 38 11.25 -9.65 5.06
C LYS A 38 11.82 -8.27 5.42
N TYR A 39 11.05 -7.23 5.12
CA TYR A 39 11.24 -5.92 5.73
C TYR A 39 10.69 -5.97 7.16
N GLY A 40 11.55 -5.67 8.16
CA GLY A 40 11.17 -5.66 9.58
C GLY A 40 10.19 -4.53 9.97
N LYS A 41 9.82 -3.68 9.02
CA LYS A 41 8.86 -2.58 9.15
C LYS A 41 7.75 -2.71 8.09
N ALA A 42 6.75 -1.84 8.14
CA ALA A 42 5.75 -1.74 7.08
C ALA A 42 6.44 -1.52 5.72
N HIS A 43 6.04 -2.30 4.71
CA HIS A 43 6.63 -2.30 3.35
C HIS A 43 5.60 -1.92 2.27
N TYR A 44 4.38 -1.58 2.68
CA TYR A 44 3.35 -1.02 1.82
C TYR A 44 2.50 -0.07 2.65
N VAL A 45 1.84 0.87 1.98
CA VAL A 45 0.97 1.87 2.58
C VAL A 45 -0.20 2.15 1.63
N LEU A 46 -1.36 2.42 2.20
CA LEU A 46 -2.54 2.93 1.51
C LEU A 46 -2.84 4.34 2.04
N TRP A 47 -3.28 5.23 1.17
CA TRP A 47 -3.74 6.56 1.55
C TRP A 47 -4.74 7.07 0.52
N TRP A 48 -5.55 8.05 0.91
CA TRP A 48 -6.47 8.70 0.00
C TRP A 48 -5.75 9.76 -0.82
N VAL A 49 -5.88 9.65 -2.14
CA VAL A 49 -5.40 10.66 -3.09
C VAL A 49 -6.54 11.56 -3.54
N LYS A 50 -6.26 12.84 -3.80
CA LYS A 50 -7.29 13.75 -4.33
C LYS A 50 -7.72 13.28 -5.73
N LYS A 51 -9.02 13.41 -6.00
CA LYS A 51 -9.59 13.06 -7.31
C LYS A 51 -8.85 13.81 -8.42
N ASN A 52 -8.53 13.10 -9.51
CA ASN A 52 -7.81 13.60 -10.68
C ASN A 52 -6.36 14.05 -10.39
N GLN A 53 -5.79 13.64 -9.26
CA GLN A 53 -4.37 13.82 -8.97
C GLN A 53 -3.69 12.45 -8.91
N PHE A 54 -2.48 12.39 -9.46
CA PHE A 54 -1.62 11.22 -9.34
C PHE A 54 -0.59 11.50 -8.25
N PRO A 55 -0.42 10.56 -7.30
CA PRO A 55 0.60 10.70 -6.28
C PRO A 55 1.98 10.62 -6.89
N THR A 56 2.95 11.21 -6.21
CA THR A 56 4.37 11.06 -6.58
C THR A 56 5.01 9.93 -5.79
N LEU A 57 6.18 9.48 -6.25
CA LEU A 57 6.98 8.53 -5.49
C LEU A 57 7.45 9.12 -4.14
N SER A 58 7.78 10.43 -4.10
CA SER A 58 8.15 11.12 -2.86
C SER A 58 7.03 11.05 -1.83
N GLU A 59 5.80 11.36 -2.25
CA GLU A 59 4.63 11.28 -1.40
C GLU A 59 4.40 9.86 -0.87
N ALA A 60 4.55 8.83 -1.72
CA ALA A 60 4.43 7.44 -1.30
C ALA A 60 5.46 7.06 -0.21
N ILE A 61 6.69 7.57 -0.32
CA ILE A 61 7.75 7.38 0.67
C ILE A 61 7.37 8.07 1.99
N GLU A 62 6.95 9.34 1.92
CA GLU A 62 6.52 10.11 3.10
C GLU A 62 5.35 9.42 3.83
N LYS A 63 4.38 8.88 3.09
CA LYS A 63 3.26 8.13 3.68
C LYS A 63 3.72 6.82 4.31
N LEU A 64 4.65 6.10 3.69
CA LEU A 64 5.20 4.88 4.26
C LEU A 64 5.99 5.16 5.55
N GLU A 65 6.80 6.20 5.55
CA GLU A 65 7.52 6.66 6.75
C GLU A 65 6.55 7.08 7.87
N HIS A 66 5.49 7.82 7.53
CA HIS A 66 4.45 8.18 8.49
C HIS A 66 3.84 6.92 9.14
N LEU A 67 3.46 5.93 8.34
CA LEU A 67 2.91 4.66 8.82
C LEU A 67 3.91 3.89 9.72
N GLN A 68 5.20 3.89 9.36
CA GLN A 68 6.23 3.23 10.15
C GLN A 68 6.45 3.90 11.51
N ASN A 69 6.32 5.23 11.58
CA ASN A 69 6.61 6.01 12.80
C ASN A 69 5.39 6.14 13.72
N HIS A 70 4.18 6.25 13.17
CA HIS A 70 2.97 6.56 13.94
C HIS A 70 1.96 5.40 13.99
N GLY A 71 2.19 4.34 13.22
CA GLY A 71 1.16 3.32 12.96
C GLY A 71 0.05 3.83 12.04
N PRO A 72 -1.04 3.07 11.88
CA PRO A 72 -2.12 3.43 10.95
C PRO A 72 -2.89 4.68 11.40
N THR A 73 -3.01 5.66 10.50
CA THR A 73 -3.79 6.90 10.66
C THR A 73 -4.63 7.16 9.40
N ALA A 74 -5.54 8.14 9.44
CA ALA A 74 -6.30 8.54 8.25
C ALA A 74 -5.39 9.05 7.11
N GLU A 75 -4.17 9.50 7.42
CA GLU A 75 -3.21 9.97 6.44
C GLU A 75 -2.42 8.83 5.77
N ALA A 76 -2.20 7.72 6.46
CA ALA A 76 -1.43 6.57 5.99
C ALA A 76 -1.84 5.30 6.74
N PHE A 77 -2.36 4.30 6.02
CA PHE A 77 -2.93 3.10 6.62
C PHE A 77 -2.71 1.84 5.78
N THR A 78 -3.37 0.73 6.13
CA THR A 78 -3.20 -0.58 5.49
C THR A 78 -4.54 -1.31 5.36
N PHE A 79 -4.60 -2.45 4.69
CA PHE A 79 -5.82 -3.27 4.66
C PHE A 79 -6.29 -3.73 6.05
N ARG A 80 -5.38 -3.81 7.03
CA ARG A 80 -5.70 -4.23 8.40
C ARG A 80 -6.49 -3.18 9.17
N THR A 81 -6.25 -1.90 8.88
CA THR A 81 -6.91 -0.76 9.53
C THR A 81 -7.29 0.24 8.46
N LYS A 82 -8.56 0.23 8.06
CA LYS A 82 -9.08 1.09 6.98
C LYS A 82 -9.65 2.38 7.58
N PHE A 83 -9.52 3.47 6.84
CA PHE A 83 -10.15 4.75 7.18
C PHE A 83 -11.11 5.16 6.07
N PRO A 84 -12.25 5.80 6.39
CA PRO A 84 -13.17 6.31 5.38
C PRO A 84 -12.46 7.39 4.55
N LYS A 85 -12.97 7.61 3.32
CA LYS A 85 -12.53 8.74 2.50
C LYS A 85 -12.81 10.06 3.24
N PRO A 86 -11.90 11.05 3.16
CA PRO A 86 -12.14 12.39 3.70
C PRO A 86 -13.24 13.14 2.93
#